data_AF-A0A9X2XC51-F1
#
_entry.id   AF-A0A9X2XC51-F1
#
_cell.length_a   1.000
_cell.length_b   1.000
_cell.length_c   1.000
_cell.angle_alpha   90.00
_cell.angle_beta   90.00
_cell.angle_gamma   90.00
#
_symmetry.space_group_name_H-M   'P 1'
#
loop_
_entity.id
_entity.type
_entity.pdbx_description
1 polymer ?
#
loop_
_entity_poly.entity_id
_entity_poly.type
_entity_poly.pdbx_seq_one_letter_code
_entity_poly.pdbx_strand_id
1 'polypeptide(L)' 'FLSLVDAAEKLEAWRRDYNEQRPHGTIGNKVPAALMKSAHAASPCC' A
#
# COMPACT_ATOMS: atom_id res chain seq x y z
N PHE A 1 17.72 3.62 -14.35
CA PHE A 1 16.72 4.69 -14.52
C PHE A 1 17.29 5.68 -15.52
N LEU A 2 16.50 6.06 -16.53
CA LEU A 2 16.96 6.87 -17.66
C LEU A 2 16.86 8.38 -17.38
N SER A 3 16.08 8.77 -16.37
CA SER A 3 15.98 10.12 -15.81
C SER A 3 15.38 10.06 -14.39
N LEU A 4 15.38 11.18 -13.66
CA LEU A 4 14.67 11.28 -12.38
C LEU A 4 13.15 11.09 -12.54
N VAL A 5 12.59 11.52 -13.67
CA VAL A 5 11.18 11.33 -13.99
C VAL A 5 10.87 9.84 -14.19
N ASP A 6 11.68 9.13 -14.97
CA ASP A 6 11.54 7.68 -15.17
C ASP A 6 11.71 6.91 -13.85
N ALA A 7 12.60 7.37 -12.95
CA ALA A 7 12.74 6.81 -11.62
C ALA A 7 11.48 7.00 -10.76
N ALA A 8 10.92 8.21 -10.75
CA ALA A 8 9.71 8.53 -10.01
C ALA A 8 8.52 7.71 -10.52
N GLU A 9 8.33 7.60 -11.83
CA GLU A 9 7.26 6.81 -12.44
C GLU A 9 7.35 5.33 -12.07
N LYS A 10 8.55 4.75 -12.15
CA LYS A 10 8.78 3.35 -11.78
C LYS A 10 8.59 3.10 -10.28
N LEU A 11 8.99 4.05 -9.43
CA LEU A 11 8.78 3.96 -7.99
C LEU A 11 7.29 4.04 -7.64
N GLU A 12 6.53 4.93 -8.24
CA GLU A 12 5.09 5.02 -8.02
C GLU A 12 4.35 3.79 -8.53
N ALA A 13 4.73 3.28 -9.70
CA ALA A 13 4.20 2.03 -10.22
C ALA A 13 4.48 0.85 -9.26
N TRP A 14 5.71 0.76 -8.73
CA TRP A 14 6.07 -0.26 -7.75
C TRP A 14 5.31 -0.11 -6.43
N ARG A 15 5.19 1.12 -5.91
CA ARG A 15 4.44 1.43 -4.68
C ARG A 15 2.99 0.98 -4.82
N ARG A 16 2.38 1.20 -5.98
CA ARG A 16 1.00 0.79 -6.26
C ARG A 16 0.88 -0.73 -6.35
N ASP A 17 1.74 -1.40 -7.11
CA ASP A 17 1.74 -2.87 -7.24
C ASP A 17 1.87 -3.56 -5.88
N TYR A 18 2.84 -3.13 -5.07
CA TYR A 18 3.07 -3.71 -3.76
C TYR A 18 1.87 -3.52 -2.82
N ASN A 19 1.32 -2.31 -2.77
CA ASN A 19 0.26 -1.99 -1.82
C ASN A 19 -1.12 -2.50 -2.23
N GLU A 20 -1.41 -2.58 -3.53
CA GLU A 20 -2.76 -2.88 -4.05
C GLU A 20 -2.90 -4.30 -4.61
N GLN A 21 -1.83 -4.92 -5.10
CA GLN A 21 -1.93 -6.16 -5.88
C GLN A 21 -1.22 -7.35 -5.22
N ARG A 22 -0.24 -7.12 -4.34
CA ARG A 22 0.52 -8.22 -3.72
C ARG A 22 -0.06 -8.60 -2.36
N PRO A 23 -0.74 -9.75 -2.24
CA PRO A 23 -1.15 -10.26 -0.95
C PRO A 23 0.04 -10.77 -0.16
N HIS A 24 0.08 -10.47 1.13
CA HIS A 24 1.13 -10.93 2.04
C HIS A 24 0.57 -11.92 3.05
N GLY A 25 1.19 -13.10 3.15
CA GLY A 25 0.79 -14.14 4.11
C GLY A 25 0.84 -13.69 5.56
N THR A 26 1.77 -12.80 5.91
CA THR A 26 1.89 -12.17 7.25
C THR A 26 0.68 -11.32 7.63
N ILE A 27 -0.11 -10.86 6.65
CA ILE A 27 -1.30 -10.03 6.83
C ILE A 27 -2.57 -10.86 6.51
N GLY A 28 -2.47 -12.19 6.59
CA GLY A 28 -3.60 -13.08 6.30
C GLY A 28 -3.93 -13.15 4.81
N ASN A 29 -2.90 -13.10 3.96
CA ASN A 29 -3.00 -13.13 2.50
C ASN A 29 -3.82 -11.96 1.92
N LYS A 30 -3.72 -10.78 2.55
CA LYS A 30 -4.34 -9.54 2.08
C LYS A 30 -3.27 -8.57 1.61
N VAL A 31 -3.68 -7.66 0.72
CA VAL A 31 -2.82 -6.58 0.24
C VAL A 31 -2.65 -5.52 1.33
N PRO A 32 -1.49 -4.83 1.42
CA PRO A 32 -1.27 -3.80 2.44
C PRO A 32 -2.36 -2.73 2.51
N ALA A 33 -2.89 -2.30 1.36
CA ALA A 33 -3.95 -1.29 1.29
C ALA A 33 -5.25 -1.72 1.99
N ALA A 34 -5.48 -3.02 2.17
CA ALA A 34 -6.63 -3.53 2.91
C ALA A 34 -6.57 -3.19 4.41
N LEU A 35 -5.37 -2.97 4.96
CA LEU A 35 -5.19 -2.57 6.36
C LEU A 35 -5.38 -1.08 6.59
N MET A 36 -5.11 -0.22 5.60
CA MET A 36 -5.19 1.24 5.77
C MET A 36 -6.61 1.76 6.02
N LYS A 37 -7.65 0.95 5.74
CA LYS A 37 -9.06 1.33 5.93
C LYS A 37 -9.55 1.31 7.39
N SER A 38 -8.77 0.79 8.35
CA SER A 38 -9.24 0.62 9.74
C SER A 38 -8.78 1.68 10.75
N ALA A 39 -8.04 2.73 10.34
CA ALA A 39 -7.55 3.75 11.27
C ALA A 39 -8.62 4.76 11.76
N HIS A 40 -9.79 4.84 11.10
CA HIS A 40 -10.87 5.77 11.47
C HIS A 40 -12.03 5.14 12.27
N ALA A 41 -11.98 3.84 12.59
CA ALA A 41 -13.07 3.15 13.29
C ALA A 41 -12.86 3.03 14.81
N ALA A 42 -11.79 3.59 15.36
CA ALA A 42 -11.52 3.59 16.79
C ALA A 42 -11.53 5.03 17.34
N SER A 43 -12.66 5.72 17.26
CA SER A 43 -12.96 6.73 18.29
C SER A 43 -13.44 5.96 19.53
N PRO A 44 -12.75 6.03 20.68
CA PRO A 44 -13.32 5.51 21.91
C PRO A 44 -14.54 6.37 22.24
N CYS A 45 -15.72 5.75 22.29
CA CYS A 45 -16.90 6.41 22.82
C CYS A 45 -16.65 6.68 24.31
N CYS A 46 -16.71 7.96 24.69
CA CYS A 46 -16.92 8.37 26.08
C CYS A 46 -18.40 8.24 26.45
#